data_AF-C6BKT6-F1
#
_entry.id   AF-C6BKT6-F1
#
_cell.length_a   1.000
_cell.length_b   1.000
_cell.length_c   1.000
_cell.angle_alpha   90.00
_cell.angle_beta   90.00
_cell.angle_gamma   90.00
#
_symmetry.space_group_name_H-M   'P 1'
#
loop_
_entity.id
_entity.type
_entity.pdbx_description
1 polymer ?
#
loop_
_entity_poly.entity_id
_entity_poly.type
_entity_poly.pdbx_seq_one_letter_code
_entity_poly.pdbx_strand_id
1 'polypeptide(L)'
;MWTIQGCWKYREYPDQPQTAGSYLYEPGGSVHTFYTPEDNTEDTFTIAWIEGAQVSFNEDGTFHSLNDAVSIRYAIEALAAARGIGPVPYVRGNGADVVGS
;
A
#
# COMPACT_ATOMS: atom_id res chain seq x y z
N MET A 1 2.87 0.22 -9.99
CA MET A 1 3.52 -0.70 -9.03
C MET A 1 4.55 -1.56 -9.76
N TRP A 2 5.69 -1.84 -9.12
CA TRP A 2 6.74 -2.73 -9.64
C TRP A 2 6.95 -3.90 -8.68
N THR A 3 6.98 -5.11 -9.21
CA THR A 3 7.18 -6.34 -8.42
C THR A 3 8.66 -6.73 -8.44
N ILE A 4 9.27 -6.78 -7.25
CA ILE A 4 10.69 -7.08 -7.07
C ILE A 4 10.90 -8.60 -6.92
N GLN A 5 10.04 -9.26 -6.14
CA GLN A 5 10.13 -10.69 -5.80
C GLN A 5 8.72 -11.26 -5.53
N GLY A 6 8.56 -12.58 -5.65
CA GLY A 6 7.35 -13.30 -5.31
C GLY A 6 6.26 -13.16 -6.37
N CYS A 7 5.02 -13.37 -5.92
CA CYS A 7 3.84 -13.36 -6.78
C CYS A 7 2.64 -12.77 -6.06
N TRP A 8 1.86 -11.95 -6.76
CA TRP A 8 0.56 -11.50 -6.30
C TRP A 8 -0.40 -11.37 -7.48
N LYS A 9 -1.69 -11.29 -7.17
CA LYS A 9 -2.78 -11.26 -8.15
C LYS A 9 -3.90 -10.34 -7.69
N TYR A 10 -4.69 -9.92 -8.67
CA TYR A 10 -6.03 -9.41 -8.43
C TYR A 10 -7.05 -10.52 -8.66
N ARG A 11 -8.04 -10.66 -7.75
CA ARG A 11 -9.09 -11.69 -7.86
C ARG A 11 -9.86 -11.58 -9.16
N GLU A 12 -9.97 -10.36 -9.68
CA GLU A 12 -10.66 -10.01 -10.92
C GLU A 12 -9.88 -10.49 -12.16
N TYR A 13 -8.57 -10.74 -12.03
CA TYR A 13 -7.65 -11.13 -13.12
C TYR A 13 -6.71 -12.28 -12.68
N PRO A 14 -7.25 -13.46 -12.33
CA PRO A 14 -6.48 -14.56 -11.74
C PRO A 14 -5.42 -15.16 -12.68
N ASP A 15 -5.59 -14.93 -13.98
CA ASP A 15 -4.73 -15.33 -15.10
C ASP A 15 -3.63 -14.31 -15.44
N GLN A 16 -3.59 -13.16 -14.74
CA GLN A 16 -2.59 -12.11 -14.92
C GLN A 16 -1.70 -11.91 -13.68
N PRO A 17 -0.93 -12.94 -13.26
CA PRO A 17 -0.04 -12.83 -12.11
C PRO A 17 1.00 -11.74 -12.29
N GLN A 18 1.27 -11.03 -11.20
CA GLN A 18 2.35 -10.07 -11.10
C GLN A 18 3.50 -10.74 -10.37
N THR A 19 4.62 -10.92 -11.08
CA THR A 19 5.82 -11.63 -10.61
C THR A 19 7.05 -10.73 -10.74
N ALA A 20 8.21 -11.17 -10.26
CA ALA A 20 9.46 -10.41 -10.36
C ALA A 20 9.68 -9.82 -11.77
N GLY A 21 9.87 -8.50 -11.86
CA GLY A 21 10.03 -7.78 -13.12
C GLY A 21 8.72 -7.29 -13.76
N SER A 22 7.57 -7.57 -13.15
CA SER A 22 6.27 -7.11 -13.64
C SER A 22 6.00 -5.65 -13.24
N TYR A 23 5.55 -4.84 -14.19
CA TYR A 23 5.01 -3.50 -13.96
C TYR A 23 3.49 -3.52 -14.17
N LEU A 24 2.76 -2.91 -13.23
CA LEU A 24 1.33 -2.66 -13.37
C LEU A 24 1.01 -1.18 -13.18
N TYR A 25 0.22 -0.64 -14.10
CA TYR A 25 -0.41 0.68 -13.98
C TYR A 25 -1.91 0.50 -13.73
N GLU A 26 -2.41 1.19 -12.71
CA GLU A 26 -3.84 1.22 -12.36
C GLU A 26 -4.37 2.64 -12.55
N PRO A 27 -5.41 2.84 -13.38
CA PRO A 27 -6.04 4.15 -13.50
C PRO A 27 -6.85 4.46 -12.23
N GLY A 28 -6.88 5.73 -11.83
CA GLY A 28 -7.72 6.17 -10.72
C GLY A 28 -9.19 5.79 -10.93
N GLY A 29 -9.82 5.30 -9.87
CA GLY A 29 -11.22 4.85 -9.88
C GLY A 29 -11.42 3.37 -10.23
N SER A 30 -10.35 2.61 -10.54
CA SER A 30 -10.43 1.16 -10.58
C SER A 30 -10.55 0.57 -9.17
N VAL A 31 -11.19 -0.60 -9.06
CA VAL A 31 -11.40 -1.32 -7.79
C VAL A 31 -10.91 -2.75 -7.97
N HIS A 32 -10.03 -3.19 -7.06
CA HIS A 32 -9.37 -4.48 -7.15
C HIS A 32 -9.18 -5.14 -5.79
N THR A 33 -9.15 -6.47 -5.79
CA THR A 33 -8.92 -7.27 -4.58
C THR A 33 -7.56 -7.95 -4.64
N PHE A 34 -6.57 -7.37 -3.96
CA PHE A 34 -5.20 -7.89 -3.90
C PHE A 34 -5.12 -9.20 -3.10
N TYR A 35 -4.36 -10.19 -3.59
CA TYR A 35 -3.96 -11.34 -2.79
C TYR A 35 -2.61 -11.92 -3.24
N THR A 36 -1.91 -12.55 -2.30
CA THR A 36 -0.76 -13.43 -2.59
C THR A 36 -1.23 -14.88 -2.63
N PRO A 37 -0.91 -15.65 -3.68
CA PRO A 37 -1.23 -17.08 -3.73
C PRO A 37 -0.68 -17.84 -2.51
N GLU A 38 -1.45 -18.81 -2.00
CA GLU A 38 -1.07 -19.61 -0.83
C GLU A 38 0.12 -20.55 -1.10
N ASP A 39 0.35 -20.89 -2.37
CA ASP A 39 1.46 -21.72 -2.84
C ASP A 39 2.75 -20.93 -3.14
N ASN A 40 2.79 -19.63 -2.82
CA ASN A 40 4.02 -18.86 -2.84
C ASN A 40 5.06 -19.49 -1.90
N THR A 41 6.28 -19.71 -2.42
CA THR A 41 7.40 -20.28 -1.65
C THR A 41 8.33 -19.22 -1.07
N GLU A 42 8.06 -17.95 -1.36
CA GLU A 42 8.83 -16.78 -0.95
C GLU A 42 7.91 -15.59 -0.67
N ASP A 43 8.45 -14.60 0.04
CA ASP A 43 7.77 -13.33 0.27
C ASP A 43 7.59 -12.56 -1.05
N THR A 44 6.46 -11.86 -1.15
CA THR A 44 6.19 -10.93 -2.23
C THR A 44 6.64 -9.53 -1.85
N PHE A 45 7.57 -8.97 -2.60
CA PHE A 45 8.06 -7.60 -2.42
C PHE A 45 7.68 -6.73 -3.61
N THR A 46 7.03 -5.61 -3.34
CA THR A 46 6.66 -4.62 -4.35
C THR A 46 7.06 -3.21 -3.91
N ILE A 47 7.26 -2.34 -4.89
CA ILE A 47 7.27 -0.89 -4.68
C ILE A 47 6.11 -0.28 -5.43
N ALA A 48 5.27 0.46 -4.71
CA ALA A 48 4.08 1.11 -5.25
C ALA A 48 4.23 2.62 -5.14
N TRP A 49 3.94 3.31 -6.24
CA TRP A 49 3.69 4.74 -6.26
C TRP A 49 2.18 4.93 -6.31
N ILE A 50 1.61 5.49 -5.25
CA ILE A 50 0.16 5.59 -5.06
C ILE A 50 -0.20 7.08 -5.01
N GLU A 51 -1.15 7.48 -5.85
CA GLU A 51 -1.67 8.85 -5.90
C GLU A 51 -3.11 8.87 -5.40
N GLY A 52 -3.44 9.86 -4.55
CA GLY A 52 -4.76 9.98 -3.93
C GLY A 52 -4.90 9.15 -2.65
N ALA A 53 -6.07 8.54 -2.48
CA ALA A 53 -6.43 7.74 -1.31
C ALA A 53 -7.02 6.40 -1.73
N GLN A 54 -6.72 5.36 -0.95
CA GLN A 54 -7.38 4.05 -1.06
C GLN A 54 -8.69 4.09 -0.28
N VAL A 55 -9.81 3.88 -0.98
CA VAL A 55 -11.11 3.65 -0.35
C VAL A 55 -11.37 2.14 -0.35
N SER A 56 -11.54 1.57 0.84
CA SER A 56 -11.78 0.14 1.02
C SER A 56 -13.26 -0.13 1.24
N PHE A 57 -13.72 -1.26 0.72
CA PHE A 57 -15.10 -1.71 0.80
C PHE A 57 -15.16 -3.10 1.44
N ASN A 58 -16.27 -3.40 2.10
CA ASN A 58 -16.61 -4.75 2.54
C ASN A 58 -17.04 -5.61 1.34
N GLU A 59 -17.15 -6.93 1.55
CA GLU A 59 -17.63 -7.86 0.51
C GLU A 59 -19.03 -7.51 -0.03
N ASP A 60 -19.88 -6.90 0.80
CA ASP A 60 -21.22 -6.44 0.41
C ASP A 60 -21.22 -5.08 -0.32
N GLY A 61 -20.04 -4.52 -0.59
CA GLY A 61 -19.85 -3.23 -1.26
C GLY A 61 -20.10 -2.01 -0.37
N THR A 62 -20.39 -2.19 0.92
CA THR A 62 -20.48 -1.07 1.86
C THR A 62 -19.11 -0.48 2.15
N PHE A 63 -19.07 0.81 2.49
CA PHE A 63 -17.84 1.48 2.88
C PHE A 63 -17.22 0.82 4.12
N HIS A 64 -15.92 0.54 4.06
CA HIS A 64 -15.15 0.02 5.19
C HIS A 64 -14.22 1.10 5.77
N SER A 65 -13.30 1.63 4.95
CA SER A 65 -12.27 2.56 5.44
C SER A 65 -11.68 3.43 4.33
N LEU A 66 -10.93 4.47 4.74
CA LEU A 66 -10.14 5.33 3.85
C LEU A 66 -8.70 5.40 4.36
N ASN A 67 -7.75 5.14 3.47
CA ASN A 67 -6.32 5.22 3.73
C ASN A 67 -5.66 6.20 2.76
N ASP A 68 -5.09 7.28 3.28
CA ASP A 68 -4.38 8.31 2.53
C ASP A 68 -2.95 8.49 3.06
N ALA A 69 -2.17 9.37 2.44
CA ALA A 69 -0.79 9.60 2.86
C ALA A 69 -0.67 10.08 4.32
N VAL A 70 -1.65 10.82 4.84
CA VAL A 70 -1.64 11.35 6.21
C VAL A 70 -1.96 10.24 7.20
N SER A 71 -2.95 9.39 6.91
CA SER A 71 -3.31 8.27 7.77
C SER A 71 -2.21 7.19 7.80
N ILE A 72 -1.52 6.95 6.68
CA ILE A 72 -0.36 6.06 6.63
C ILE A 72 0.83 6.65 7.41
N ARG A 73 1.09 7.96 7.28
CA ARG A 73 2.11 8.63 8.10
C ARG A 73 1.82 8.47 9.60
N TYR A 74 0.58 8.71 10.01
CA TYR A 74 0.17 8.52 11.39
C TYR A 74 0.38 7.08 11.85
N ALA A 75 0.00 6.09 11.03
CA ALA A 75 0.20 4.68 11.35
C ALA A 75 1.69 4.31 11.53
N ILE A 76 2.58 4.83 10.68
CA ILE A 76 4.03 4.63 10.82
C ILE A 76 4.51 5.16 12.19
N GLU A 77 4.16 6.40 12.53
CA GLU A 77 4.59 7.05 13.77
C GLU A 77 4.02 6.33 15.01
N ALA A 78 2.74 5.97 14.99
CA ALA A 78 2.07 5.27 16.08
C ALA A 78 2.63 3.86 16.31
N LEU A 79 2.83 3.07 15.24
CA LEU A 79 3.40 1.74 15.34
C LEU A 79 4.86 1.79 15.79
N ALA A 80 5.61 2.80 15.35
CA ALA A 80 6.99 2.96 15.75
C ALA A 80 7.14 3.23 17.25
N ALA A 81 6.29 4.10 17.80
CA ALA A 81 6.22 4.36 19.23
C ALA A 81 5.79 3.09 20.01
N ALA A 82 4.73 2.42 19.56
CA ALA A 82 4.20 1.21 20.22
C ALA A 82 5.21 0.05 20.25
N ARG A 83 6.08 -0.04 19.24
CA ARG A 83 7.13 -1.08 19.15
C ARG A 83 8.47 -0.66 19.75
N GLY A 84 8.60 0.57 20.26
CA GLY A 84 9.85 1.07 20.83
C GLY A 84 11.00 1.18 19.83
N ILE A 85 10.71 1.27 18.53
CA ILE A 85 11.73 1.34 17.47
C ILE A 85 12.24 2.76 17.20
N GLY A 86 11.70 3.76 17.93
CA GLY A 86 12.06 5.17 17.75
C GLY A 86 11.56 5.76 16.44
N PRO A 87 11.97 7.00 16.09
CA PRO A 87 11.55 7.64 14.85
C PRO A 87 12.01 6.86 13.61
N VAL A 88 11.07 6.53 12.72
CA VAL A 88 11.38 5.92 11.42
C VAL A 88 11.83 7.00 10.44
N PRO A 89 13.04 6.91 9.85
CA PRO A 89 13.49 7.88 8.86
C PRO A 89 12.83 7.61 7.51
N TYR A 90 12.13 8.62 6.96
CA TYR A 90 11.58 8.60 5.60
C TYR A 90 11.43 10.04 5.08
N VAL A 91 11.42 10.19 3.76
CA VAL A 91 11.19 11.48 3.12
C VAL A 91 9.71 11.83 3.22
N ARG A 92 9.42 13.07 3.61
CA ARG A 92 8.05 13.61 3.71
C ARG A 92 7.89 14.77 2.74
N GLY A 93 6.66 15.02 2.32
CA GLY A 93 6.34 16.30 1.68
C GLY A 93 6.71 17.46 2.61
N ASN A 94 7.09 18.59 2.02
CA ASN A 94 7.48 19.77 2.80
C ASN A 94 6.29 20.25 3.65
N GLY A 95 6.55 20.71 4.87
CA GLY A 95 5.53 21.30 5.74
C GLY A 95 5.45 22.82 5.56
N ALA A 96 4.26 23.38 5.72
CA ALA A 96 4.15 24.76 6.19
C ALA A 96 4.30 24.73 7.72
N ASP A 97 5.54 24.68 8.20
CA ASP A 97 5.79 24.84 9.63
C ASP A 97 5.68 26.33 10.00
N VAL A 98 5.05 26.63 11.13
CA VAL A 98 5.28 27.92 11.80
C VAL A 98 6.67 27.80 12.41
N VAL A 99 7.61 28.64 11.97
CA VAL A 99 8.96 28.67 12.54
C VAL A 99 8.87 28.87 14.06
N GLY A 100 9.22 27.83 14.83
CA GLY A 100 9.43 27.91 16.27
C GLY A 100 8.47 27.16 17.21
N SER A 101 7.70 26.17 16.74
CA SER A 101 6.97 25.24 17.64
C SER A 101 7.79 24.02 18.04
#